data_AF-A0A8T1XA28-F1
#
_entry.id   AF-A0A8T1XA28-F1
#
_cell.length_a   1.000
_cell.length_b   1.000
_cell.length_c   1.000
_cell.angle_alpha   90.00
_cell.angle_beta   90.00
_cell.angle_gamma   90.00
#
_symmetry.space_group_name_H-M   'P 1'
#
loop_
_entity.id
_entity.type
_entity.pdbx_description
1 polymer ?
#
loop_
_entity_poly.entity_id
_entity_poly.type
_entity_poly.pdbx_seq_one_letter_code
_entity_poly.pdbx_strand_id
1 'polypeptide(L)'
;MTVVRRLQTKLQRWHLLGRYYVNKWHYDGSKWADRVWYGQGSTGNGPAVASVAFMITRGMRQQLMDAGFPPAAISTLQPAVAQRIIADKITYAQFEEQQKQKQVKQAAEAAKRILDQEEEQQQQSALVAADATTQEPREEETATSAALVIQPEKDTKSES
;
A
#
# COMPACT_ATOMS: atom_id res chain seq x y z
N MET A 1 70.18 -23.00 -19.67
CA MET A 1 68.80 -23.49 -19.47
C MET A 1 67.96 -22.67 -18.48
N THR A 2 68.52 -21.81 -17.63
CA THR A 2 67.78 -21.08 -16.58
C THR A 2 67.18 -19.74 -17.05
N VAL A 3 67.81 -19.06 -18.01
CA VAL A 3 67.37 -17.75 -18.52
C VAL A 3 66.05 -17.87 -19.31
N VAL A 4 65.91 -18.90 -20.14
CA VAL A 4 64.70 -19.17 -20.92
C VAL A 4 63.50 -19.45 -20.02
N ARG A 5 63.70 -20.22 -18.93
CA ARG A 5 62.65 -20.48 -17.92
C ARG A 5 62.25 -19.22 -17.15
N ARG A 6 63.21 -18.31 -16.88
CA ARG A 6 62.92 -16.99 -16.27
C ARG A 6 62.15 -16.06 -17.21
N LEU A 7 62.38 -16.13 -18.52
CA LEU A 7 61.60 -15.38 -19.50
C LEU A 7 60.18 -15.95 -19.66
N GLN A 8 60.04 -17.27 -19.73
CA GLN A 8 58.72 -17.92 -19.82
C GLN A 8 57.82 -17.61 -18.62
N THR A 9 58.37 -17.67 -17.40
CA THR A 9 57.62 -17.34 -16.17
C THR A 9 57.21 -15.87 -16.13
N LYS A 10 58.05 -14.95 -16.62
CA LYS A 10 57.66 -13.55 -16.80
C LYS A 10 56.50 -13.44 -17.80
N LEU A 11 56.61 -14.02 -18.99
CA LEU A 11 55.56 -13.97 -20.01
C LEU A 11 54.22 -14.54 -19.51
N GLN A 12 54.23 -15.65 -18.78
CA GLN A 12 53.04 -16.22 -18.16
C GLN A 12 52.41 -15.26 -17.14
N ARG A 13 53.23 -14.60 -16.32
CA ARG A 13 52.76 -13.59 -15.37
C ARG A 13 52.12 -12.40 -16.11
N TRP A 14 52.75 -11.88 -17.15
CA TRP A 14 52.19 -10.81 -17.98
C TRP A 14 50.88 -11.22 -18.65
N HIS A 15 50.75 -12.46 -19.11
CA HIS A 15 49.51 -12.97 -19.69
C HIS A 15 48.37 -13.03 -18.67
N LEU A 16 48.64 -13.52 -17.46
CA LEU A 16 47.68 -13.57 -16.35
C LEU A 16 47.23 -12.16 -15.92
N LEU A 17 48.19 -11.24 -15.77
CA LEU A 17 47.89 -9.84 -15.44
C LEU A 17 47.08 -9.15 -16.55
N GLY A 18 47.41 -9.41 -17.82
CA GLY A 18 46.66 -8.87 -18.96
C GLY A 18 45.19 -9.30 -18.91
N ARG A 19 44.92 -10.60 -18.72
CA ARG A 19 43.54 -11.11 -18.59
C ARG A 19 42.80 -10.51 -17.40
N TYR A 20 43.49 -10.36 -16.27
CA TYR A 20 42.91 -9.71 -15.09
C TYR A 20 42.51 -8.26 -15.37
N TYR A 21 43.40 -7.45 -15.97
CA TYR A 21 43.11 -6.05 -16.24
C TYR A 21 42.00 -5.87 -17.28
N VAL A 22 41.94 -6.71 -18.31
CA VAL A 22 40.84 -6.69 -19.29
C VAL A 22 39.50 -7.00 -18.62
N ASN A 23 39.45 -8.07 -17.82
CA ASN A 23 38.23 -8.42 -17.09
C ASN A 23 37.83 -7.34 -16.09
N LYS A 24 38.80 -6.76 -15.38
CA LYS A 24 38.56 -5.66 -14.45
C LYS A 24 38.03 -4.44 -15.17
N TRP A 25 38.61 -4.07 -16.31
CA TRP A 25 38.17 -2.91 -17.09
C TRP A 25 36.75 -3.11 -17.63
N HIS A 26 36.41 -4.31 -18.09
CA HIS A 26 35.06 -4.64 -18.51
C HIS A 26 34.06 -4.58 -17.35
N TYR A 27 34.44 -5.07 -16.17
CA TYR A 27 33.61 -5.04 -14.97
C TYR A 27 33.40 -3.62 -14.43
N ASP A 28 34.49 -2.86 -14.30
CA ASP A 28 34.44 -1.47 -13.82
C ASP A 28 33.67 -0.60 -14.82
N GLY A 29 33.85 -0.83 -16.13
CA GLY A 29 33.11 -0.16 -17.19
C GLY A 29 31.61 -0.48 -17.17
N SER A 30 31.24 -1.76 -17.03
CA SER A 30 29.82 -2.14 -16.94
C SER A 30 29.16 -1.61 -15.67
N LYS A 31 29.86 -1.65 -14.53
CA LYS A 31 29.35 -1.09 -13.27
C LYS A 31 29.27 0.43 -13.27
N TRP A 32 30.21 1.09 -13.95
CA TRP A 32 30.12 2.53 -14.16
C TRP A 32 28.93 2.87 -15.06
N ALA A 33 28.74 2.15 -16.16
CA ALA A 33 27.60 2.33 -17.05
C ALA A 33 26.27 2.11 -16.31
N ASP A 34 26.18 1.04 -15.49
CA ASP A 34 25.01 0.80 -14.64
C ASP A 34 24.76 1.96 -13.68
N ARG A 35 25.81 2.53 -13.06
CA ARG A 35 25.68 3.66 -12.13
C ARG A 35 25.22 4.94 -12.83
N VAL A 36 25.71 5.20 -14.04
CA VAL A 36 25.30 6.36 -14.85
C VAL A 36 23.87 6.20 -15.35
N TRP A 37 23.50 5.00 -15.81
CA TRP A 37 22.20 4.75 -16.42
C TRP A 37 21.07 4.58 -15.40
N TYR A 38 21.34 3.92 -14.28
CA TYR A 38 20.33 3.60 -13.25
C TYR A 38 20.48 4.41 -11.95
N GLY A 39 21.43 5.35 -11.92
CA GLY A 39 21.67 6.22 -10.78
C GLY A 39 22.42 5.55 -9.62
N GLN A 40 23.05 6.37 -8.79
CA GLN A 40 23.92 5.95 -7.67
C GLN A 40 23.20 5.17 -6.55
N GLY A 41 21.87 5.05 -6.61
CA GLY A 41 21.03 4.29 -5.67
C GLY A 41 20.70 2.86 -6.09
N SER A 42 21.13 2.39 -7.27
CA SER A 42 20.98 0.98 -7.67
C SER A 42 21.99 0.13 -6.90
N THR A 43 21.70 -0.11 -5.63
CA THR A 43 22.50 -0.94 -4.73
C THR A 43 22.38 -2.40 -5.15
N GLY A 44 23.25 -2.84 -6.07
CA GLY A 44 23.63 -4.24 -6.29
C GLY A 44 22.56 -5.20 -6.84
N ASN A 45 21.28 -4.83 -6.82
CA ASN A 45 20.15 -5.66 -7.20
C ASN A 45 19.50 -5.15 -8.49
N GLY A 46 20.21 -5.28 -9.61
CA GLY A 46 19.62 -5.21 -10.97
C GLY A 46 18.77 -3.96 -11.28
N PRO A 47 17.99 -3.99 -12.38
CA PRO A 47 17.01 -2.95 -12.66
C PRO A 47 16.04 -2.83 -11.48
N ALA A 48 15.65 -1.60 -11.13
CA ALA A 48 14.78 -1.30 -9.99
C ALA A 48 13.56 -2.23 -9.97
N VAL A 49 13.65 -3.30 -9.19
CA VAL A 49 12.55 -4.24 -9.02
C VAL A 49 11.47 -3.46 -8.27
N ALA A 50 10.24 -3.47 -8.77
CA ALA A 50 9.10 -2.82 -8.14
C ALA A 50 8.86 -3.44 -6.75
N SER A 51 9.57 -2.92 -5.74
CA SER A 51 9.48 -3.39 -4.38
C SER A 51 8.29 -2.70 -3.71
N VAL A 52 7.28 -3.49 -3.35
CA VAL A 52 6.16 -3.00 -2.54
C VAL A 52 6.62 -2.91 -1.09
N ALA A 53 6.58 -1.72 -0.50
CA ALA A 53 6.90 -1.55 0.92
C ALA A 53 5.85 -2.26 1.79
N PHE A 54 6.27 -3.29 2.51
CA PHE A 54 5.44 -4.04 3.46
C PHE A 54 5.63 -3.58 4.92
N MET A 55 6.77 -2.92 5.23
CA MET A 55 7.12 -2.44 6.56
C MET A 55 7.99 -1.19 6.46
N ILE A 56 7.89 -0.29 7.45
CA ILE A 56 8.77 0.87 7.57
C ILE A 56 10.13 0.40 8.08
N THR A 57 11.16 0.54 7.25
CA THR A 57 12.54 0.15 7.62
C THR A 57 13.21 1.19 8.51
N ARG A 58 14.31 0.81 9.16
CA ARG A 58 15.13 1.76 9.96
C ARG A 58 15.61 2.95 9.13
N GLY A 59 16.02 2.72 7.88
CA GLY A 59 16.46 3.78 6.97
C GLY A 59 15.33 4.76 6.63
N MET A 60 14.14 4.22 6.32
CA MET A 60 12.95 5.05 6.07
C MET A 60 12.56 5.87 7.31
N ARG A 61 12.65 5.28 8.50
CA ARG A 61 12.38 5.99 9.76
C ARG A 61 13.33 7.18 9.93
N GLN A 62 14.62 7.01 9.65
CA GLN A 62 15.58 8.12 9.71
C GLN A 62 15.21 9.23 8.71
N GLN A 63 14.90 8.87 7.47
CA GLN A 63 14.51 9.86 6.45
C GLN A 63 13.23 10.61 6.82
N LEU A 64 12.25 9.95 7.44
CA LEU A 64 11.04 10.60 7.94
C LEU A 64 11.33 11.52 9.13
N MET A 65 12.23 11.11 10.04
CA MET A 65 12.66 11.97 11.14
C MET A 65 13.38 13.22 10.64
N ASP A 66 14.24 13.07 9.63
CA ASP A 66 14.93 14.20 8.98
C ASP A 66 13.93 15.15 8.29
N ALA A 67 12.79 14.62 7.82
CA ALA A 67 11.67 15.41 7.28
C ALA A 67 10.73 16.01 8.37
N GLY A 68 11.08 15.83 9.65
CA GLY A 68 10.36 16.42 10.79
C GLY A 68 9.19 15.57 11.31
N PHE A 69 9.06 14.30 10.91
CA PHE A 69 7.99 13.44 11.41
C PHE A 69 8.27 12.96 12.84
N PRO A 70 7.31 13.12 13.78
CA PRO A 70 7.47 12.59 15.13
C PRO A 70 7.34 11.06 15.13
N PRO A 71 8.03 10.35 16.05
CA PRO A 71 8.06 8.88 16.08
C PRO A 71 6.68 8.24 16.30
N ALA A 72 5.78 8.93 17.02
CA ALA A 72 4.41 8.50 17.20
C ALA A 72 3.64 8.46 15.87
N ALA A 73 3.79 9.49 15.03
CA ALA A 73 3.16 9.53 13.70
C ALA A 73 3.79 8.50 12.75
N ILE A 74 5.10 8.26 12.82
CA ILE A 74 5.75 7.25 11.99
C ILE A 74 5.20 5.84 12.25
N SER A 75 4.82 5.55 13.49
CA SER A 75 4.34 4.21 13.88
C SER A 75 2.93 3.91 13.35
N THR A 76 2.12 4.94 13.08
CA THR A 76 0.77 4.79 12.52
C THR A 76 0.74 4.86 11.00
N LEU A 77 1.85 5.27 10.37
CA LEU A 77 1.95 5.38 8.91
C LEU A 77 1.94 4.00 8.25
N GLN A 78 1.15 3.89 7.18
CA GLN A 78 1.24 2.73 6.30
C GLN A 78 2.59 2.77 5.54
N PRO A 79 3.28 1.62 5.39
CA PRO A 79 4.58 1.56 4.70
C PRO A 79 4.58 2.13 3.28
N ALA A 80 3.52 1.87 2.51
CA ALA A 80 3.35 2.42 1.16
C ALA A 80 3.23 3.96 1.16
N VAL A 81 2.57 4.53 2.16
CA VAL A 81 2.44 5.99 2.32
C VAL A 81 3.78 6.59 2.73
N ALA A 82 4.49 5.97 3.67
CA ALA A 82 5.83 6.39 4.08
C ALA A 82 6.82 6.42 2.90
N GLN A 83 6.78 5.41 2.01
CA GLN A 83 7.62 5.38 0.82
C GLN A 83 7.28 6.54 -0.14
N ARG A 84 5.99 6.86 -0.33
CA ARG A 84 5.57 8.01 -1.14
C ARG A 84 6.03 9.33 -0.54
N ILE A 85 5.87 9.52 0.77
CA ILE A 85 6.34 10.72 1.47
C ILE A 85 7.84 10.95 1.25
N ILE A 86 8.64 9.87 1.34
CA ILE A 86 10.09 9.92 1.11
C ILE A 86 10.41 10.23 -0.35
N ALA A 87 9.72 9.59 -1.29
CA ALA A 87 9.91 9.84 -2.73
C ALA A 87 9.58 11.28 -3.11
N ASP A 88 8.48 11.80 -2.57
CA ASP A 88 7.95 13.13 -2.85
C ASP A 88 8.58 14.23 -1.96
N LYS A 89 9.45 13.84 -1.02
CA LYS A 89 10.11 14.73 -0.04
C LYS A 89 9.14 15.65 0.72
N ILE A 90 8.00 15.09 1.12
CA ILE A 90 6.94 15.83 1.80
C ILE A 90 7.33 16.08 3.27
N THR A 91 7.12 17.30 3.75
CA THR A 91 7.34 17.65 5.16
C THR A 91 6.13 17.31 6.03
N TYR A 92 6.34 17.17 7.34
CA TYR A 92 5.26 16.82 8.27
C TYR A 92 4.04 17.75 8.20
N ALA A 93 4.25 19.07 8.08
CA ALA A 93 3.16 20.04 7.98
C ALA A 93 2.29 19.82 6.73
N GLN A 94 2.92 19.59 5.58
CA GLN A 94 2.22 19.30 4.32
C GLN A 94 1.45 17.98 4.40
N PHE A 95 2.00 17.00 5.11
CA PHE A 95 1.34 15.72 5.30
C PHE A 95 0.06 15.84 6.16
N GLU A 96 0.08 16.65 7.23
CA GLU A 96 -1.12 16.89 8.04
C GLU A 96 -2.24 17.56 7.23
N GLU A 97 -1.91 18.52 6.38
CA GLU A 97 -2.88 19.17 5.50
C GLU A 97 -3.52 18.17 4.53
N GLN A 98 -2.71 17.28 3.93
CA GLN A 98 -3.20 16.22 3.05
C GLN A 98 -4.07 15.20 3.79
N GLN A 99 -3.74 14.88 5.04
CA GLN A 99 -4.56 14.00 5.88
C GLN A 99 -5.94 14.61 6.13
N LYS A 100 -6.00 15.90 6.50
CA LYS A 100 -7.27 16.61 6.73
C LYS A 100 -8.14 16.62 5.48
N GLN A 101 -7.55 16.87 4.31
CA GLN A 101 -8.29 16.84 3.04
C GLN A 101 -8.84 15.46 2.69
N LYS A 102 -8.09 14.38 2.97
CA LYS A 102 -8.55 13.01 2.71
C LYS A 102 -9.72 12.64 3.62
N GLN A 103 -9.70 13.04 4.89
CA GLN A 103 -10.80 12.77 5.82
C GLN A 103 -12.10 13.47 5.38
N VAL A 104 -12.01 14.73 4.93
CA VAL A 104 -13.19 15.45 4.41
C VAL A 104 -13.75 14.79 3.15
N LYS A 105 -12.88 14.33 2.23
CA LYS A 105 -13.32 13.63 1.01
C LYS A 105 -13.99 12.29 1.34
N GLN A 106 -13.44 11.52 2.27
CA GLN A 106 -14.04 10.25 2.71
C GLN A 106 -15.38 10.48 3.39
N ALA A 107 -15.52 11.50 4.23
CA ALA A 107 -16.78 11.86 4.85
C ALA A 107 -17.83 12.30 3.80
N ALA A 108 -17.42 13.07 2.79
CA ALA A 108 -18.31 13.48 1.71
C ALA A 108 -18.75 12.29 0.82
N GLU A 109 -17.86 11.34 0.53
CA GLU A 109 -18.20 10.13 -0.22
C GLU A 109 -19.10 9.19 0.58
N ALA A 110 -18.86 9.05 1.89
CA ALA A 110 -19.74 8.28 2.77
C ALA A 110 -21.14 8.90 2.86
N ALA A 111 -21.23 10.22 2.99
CA ALA A 111 -22.51 10.93 3.00
C ALA A 111 -23.27 10.75 1.68
N LYS A 112 -22.59 10.83 0.53
CA LYS A 112 -23.20 10.55 -0.78
C LYS A 112 -23.74 9.13 -0.87
N ARG A 113 -23.00 8.12 -0.42
CA ARG A 113 -23.46 6.73 -0.42
C ARG A 113 -24.68 6.50 0.47
N ILE A 114 -24.79 7.20 1.59
CA ILE A 114 -25.96 7.12 2.46
C ILE A 114 -27.17 7.76 1.77
N LEU A 115 -26.98 8.90 1.13
CA LEU A 115 -28.02 9.58 0.34
C LEU A 115 -28.51 8.71 -0.82
N ASP A 116 -27.60 8.10 -1.58
CA ASP A 116 -27.93 7.19 -2.68
C ASP A 116 -28.71 5.96 -2.17
N GLN A 117 -28.35 5.40 -1.00
CA GLN A 117 -29.08 4.28 -0.38
C GLN A 117 -30.46 4.67 0.14
N GLU A 118 -30.62 5.87 0.70
CA GLU A 118 -31.92 6.37 1.15
C GLU A 118 -32.87 6.65 -0.04
N GLU A 119 -32.35 7.16 -1.16
CA GLU A 119 -33.13 7.33 -2.39
C GLU A 119 -33.61 6.00 -2.97
N GLU A 120 -32.78 4.96 -2.98
CA GLU A 120 -33.17 3.61 -3.40
C GLU A 120 -34.24 2.99 -2.48
N GLN A 121 -34.12 3.19 -1.15
CA GLN A 121 -35.12 2.71 -0.18
C GLN A 121 -36.44 3.47 -0.25
N GLN A 122 -36.41 4.77 -0.55
CA GLN A 122 -37.62 5.57 -0.77
C GLN A 122 -38.33 5.19 -2.06
N GLN A 123 -37.60 4.89 -3.14
CA GLN A 123 -38.21 4.40 -4.38
C GLN A 123 -38.84 3.02 -4.21
N GLN A 124 -38.21 2.11 -3.46
CA GLN A 124 -38.78 0.80 -3.13
C GLN A 124 -40.01 0.92 -2.21
N SER A 125 -40.00 1.83 -1.24
CA SER A 125 -41.14 2.06 -0.35
C SER A 125 -42.31 2.78 -1.06
N ALA A 126 -42.03 3.65 -2.03
CA ALA A 126 -43.06 4.30 -2.85
C ALA A 126 -43.74 3.32 -3.83
N LEU A 127 -43.00 2.33 -4.37
CA LEU A 127 -43.56 1.27 -5.21
C LEU A 127 -44.50 0.33 -4.43
N VAL A 128 -44.19 0.02 -3.16
CA VAL A 128 -45.06 -0.80 -2.30
C VAL A 128 -46.32 -0.04 -1.86
N ALA A 129 -46.24 1.28 -1.66
CA ALA A 129 -47.42 2.12 -1.35
C ALA A 129 -48.33 2.34 -2.58
N ALA A 130 -47.76 2.40 -3.78
CA ALA A 130 -48.53 2.53 -5.03
C ALA A 130 -49.33 1.25 -5.36
N ASP A 131 -48.83 0.07 -4.99
CA ASP A 131 -49.53 -1.21 -5.19
C ASP A 131 -50.63 -1.45 -4.14
N ALA A 132 -50.64 -0.69 -3.04
CA ALA A 132 -51.67 -0.77 -1.99
C ALA A 132 -52.87 0.19 -2.21
N THR A 133 -52.93 0.93 -3.33
CA THR A 133 -53.99 1.92 -3.58
C THR A 133 -54.95 1.54 -4.72
N THR A 134 -55.06 0.24 -5.06
CA THR A 134 -56.15 -0.28 -5.90
C THR A 134 -56.82 -1.45 -5.20
N GLN A 135 -57.67 -1.17 -4.22
CA GLN A 135 -58.76 -2.06 -3.84
C GLN A 135 -59.88 -1.24 -3.20
N GLU A 136 -60.99 -1.15 -3.93
CA GLU A 136 -62.27 -0.62 -3.48
C GLU A 136 -62.83 -1.40 -2.26
N PRO A 137 -63.74 -0.79 -1.48
CA PRO A 137 -64.14 -1.30 -0.17
C PRO A 137 -65.14 -2.46 -0.30
N ARG A 138 -64.96 -3.50 0.50
CA ARG A 138 -66.07 -4.39 0.86
C ARG A 138 -65.88 -4.90 2.28
N GLU A 139 -66.86 -4.58 3.10
CA GLU A 139 -67.05 -4.99 4.49
C GLU A 139 -67.01 -6.51 4.65
N GLU A 140 -66.41 -7.01 5.75
CA GLU A 140 -67.13 -7.74 6.81
C GLU A 140 -66.16 -8.38 7.83
N GLU A 141 -66.34 -7.95 9.08
CA GLU A 141 -66.38 -8.71 10.33
C GLU A 141 -65.27 -9.66 10.84
N THR A 142 -65.17 -9.60 12.18
CA THR A 142 -64.72 -10.60 13.16
C THR A 142 -63.30 -10.49 13.73
N ALA A 143 -63.25 -9.83 14.90
CA ALA A 143 -62.71 -10.32 16.17
C ALA A 143 -61.50 -11.29 16.13
N THR A 144 -60.40 -10.92 16.79
CA THR A 144 -60.04 -11.40 18.14
C THR A 144 -58.63 -10.95 18.54
N SER A 145 -58.51 -10.58 19.81
CA SER A 145 -57.26 -10.35 20.55
C SER A 145 -56.28 -11.52 20.47
N ALA A 146 -54.97 -11.23 20.36
CA ALA A 146 -53.86 -11.94 21.01
C ALA A 146 -52.57 -11.13 20.74
N ALA A 147 -52.01 -10.35 21.67
CA ALA A 147 -51.28 -10.76 22.86
C ALA A 147 -49.96 -11.51 22.57
N LEU A 148 -48.87 -10.93 23.11
CA LEU A 148 -47.65 -11.65 23.56
C LEU A 148 -46.71 -12.08 22.41
N VAL A 149 -45.38 -12.02 22.47
CA VAL A 149 -44.42 -12.13 23.57
C VAL A 149 -43.13 -11.42 23.14
N ILE A 150 -42.56 -10.58 24.01
CA ILE A 150 -41.14 -10.25 24.01
C ILE A 150 -40.40 -11.45 24.62
N GLN A 151 -39.43 -12.04 23.92
CA GLN A 151 -38.39 -12.85 24.54
C GLN A 151 -37.02 -12.56 23.90
N PRO A 152 -36.07 -12.01 24.67
CA PRO A 152 -34.65 -12.19 24.43
C PRO A 152 -34.15 -13.41 25.23
N GLU A 153 -33.54 -14.38 24.56
CA GLU A 153 -32.75 -15.42 25.23
C GLU A 153 -31.28 -15.38 24.78
N LYS A 154 -30.45 -14.90 25.72
CA LYS A 154 -29.18 -15.50 26.17
C LYS A 154 -29.36 -17.02 26.38
N ASP A 155 -28.39 -17.93 26.32
CA ASP A 155 -26.95 -17.89 26.55
C ASP A 155 -26.39 -19.29 26.21
N THR A 156 -25.09 -19.37 25.89
CA THR A 156 -24.15 -20.46 26.27
C THR A 156 -24.20 -21.89 25.66
N LYS A 157 -23.00 -22.25 25.15
CA LYS A 157 -22.15 -23.43 25.45
C LYS A 157 -22.25 -24.73 24.63
N SER A 158 -21.02 -25.22 24.34
CA SER A 158 -20.55 -26.61 24.15
C SER A 158 -21.12 -27.34 22.93
N GLU A 159 -20.41 -28.14 22.15
CA GLU A 159 -19.28 -29.08 22.32
C GLU A 159 -19.07 -29.62 20.87
N SER A 160 -17.95 -30.10 20.33
CA SER A 160 -16.80 -30.88 20.81
C SER A 160 -15.71 -30.81 19.74
#